data_AF-A0A265QB61-F1
#
_entry.id   AF-A0A265QB61-F1
#
_cell.length_a   1.000
_cell.length_b   1.000
_cell.length_c   1.000
_cell.angle_alpha   90.00
_cell.angle_beta   90.00
_cell.angle_gamma   90.00
#
_symmetry.space_group_name_H-M   'P 1'
#
loop_
_entity.id
_entity.type
_entity.pdbx_description
1 polymer ?
#
loop_
_entity_poly.entity_id
_entity_poly.type
_entity_poly.pdbx_seq_one_letter_code
_entity_poly.pdbx_strand_id
1 'polypeptide(L)'
;MKYIEKVILENFQSHKSSIIEFDDQLNVIVGPSDSGKTAILRGIRWALYNEPSGDYFIREGTSECSVTVIFNDGTKIKRYRNKSKNIYFLYDSNNNETKFEGFGTSVPQEIIDETGIKKITIR
;
A
#
# COMPACT_ATOMS: atom_id res chain seq x y z
N MET A 1 4.45 -6.19 18.78
CA MET A 1 4.07 -6.84 17.50
C MET A 1 3.89 -5.74 16.48
N LYS A 2 4.45 -5.87 15.27
CA LYS A 2 4.26 -4.86 14.22
C LYS A 2 2.89 -5.06 13.56
N TYR A 3 2.09 -4.01 13.47
CA TYR A 3 0.77 -4.03 12.84
C TYR A 3 0.55 -2.77 12.01
N ILE A 4 -0.38 -2.86 11.05
CA ILE A 4 -0.79 -1.71 10.24
C ILE A 4 -1.68 -0.84 11.10
N GLU A 5 -1.25 0.39 11.36
CA GLU A 5 -2.01 1.39 12.12
C GLU A 5 -2.91 2.22 11.19
N LYS A 6 -2.42 2.50 9.97
CA LYS A 6 -3.11 3.40 9.05
C LYS A 6 -2.80 3.10 7.60
N VAL A 7 -3.81 3.25 6.74
CA VAL A 7 -3.68 3.19 5.28
C VAL A 7 -4.26 4.42 4.64
N ILE A 8 -3.52 5.01 3.72
CA ILE A 8 -3.93 6.17 2.93
C ILE A 8 -3.97 5.75 1.46
N LEU A 9 -5.13 5.89 0.82
CA LEU A 9 -5.31 5.63 -0.61
C LEU A 9 -5.57 6.94 -1.34
N GLU A 10 -4.77 7.23 -2.36
CA GLU A 10 -4.90 8.41 -3.23
C GLU A 10 -5.09 7.96 -4.67
N ASN A 11 -6.20 8.38 -5.29
CA ASN A 11 -6.57 8.03 -6.67
C ASN A 11 -6.47 6.52 -6.97
N PHE A 12 -6.86 5.68 -6.01
CA PHE A 12 -6.81 4.22 -6.13
C PHE A 12 -8.22 3.66 -6.31
N GLN A 13 -8.57 3.27 -7.53
CA GLN A 13 -9.91 2.79 -7.92
C GLN A 13 -11.03 3.74 -7.42
N SER A 14 -11.99 3.22 -6.65
CA SER A 14 -13.10 3.99 -6.08
C SER A 14 -12.65 5.05 -5.05
N HIS A 15 -11.42 4.99 -4.54
CA HIS A 15 -10.91 5.92 -3.54
C HIS A 15 -10.19 7.11 -4.20
N LYS A 16 -10.83 8.29 -4.20
CA LYS A 16 -10.15 9.54 -4.57
C LYS A 16 -9.11 9.93 -3.52
N SER A 17 -9.54 9.96 -2.26
CA SER A 17 -8.69 10.13 -1.09
C SER A 17 -9.41 9.43 0.07
N SER A 18 -8.74 8.50 0.74
CA SER A 18 -9.29 7.80 1.88
C SER A 18 -8.19 7.54 2.89
N ILE A 19 -8.51 7.78 4.16
CA ILE A 19 -7.65 7.49 5.31
C ILE A 19 -8.41 6.49 6.17
N ILE A 20 -7.77 5.36 6.46
CA ILE A 20 -8.36 4.27 7.22
C ILE A 20 -7.43 3.99 8.38
N GLU A 21 -7.95 4.12 9.59
CA GLU A 21 -7.26 3.81 10.84
C GLU A 21 -7.67 2.41 11.29
N PHE A 22 -6.70 1.65 11.77
CA PHE A 22 -6.88 0.27 12.21
C PHE A 22 -6.57 0.18 13.70
N ASP A 23 -7.39 -0.59 14.39
CA ASP A 23 -7.13 -1.05 15.76
C ASP A 23 -6.05 -2.15 15.75
N ASP A 24 -5.37 -2.35 16.88
CA ASP A 24 -4.30 -3.36 17.01
C ASP A 24 -4.82 -4.80 17.14
N GLN A 25 -6.15 -4.96 17.25
CA GLN A 25 -6.83 -6.25 17.32
C GLN A 25 -7.65 -6.54 16.05
N LEU A 26 -8.99 -6.55 16.16
CA LEU A 26 -9.90 -6.99 15.11
C LEU A 26 -10.49 -5.80 14.38
N ASN A 27 -10.24 -5.74 13.08
CA ASN A 27 -10.80 -4.72 12.21
C ASN A 27 -11.83 -5.35 11.26
N VAL A 28 -13.06 -4.81 11.24
CA VAL A 28 -14.15 -5.29 10.38
C VAL A 28 -14.59 -4.18 9.43
N ILE A 29 -14.36 -4.38 8.12
CA ILE A 29 -14.78 -3.43 7.09
C ILE A 29 -16.16 -3.83 6.56
N VAL A 30 -17.18 -3.07 6.93
CA VAL A 30 -18.58 -3.31 6.52
C VAL A 30 -19.08 -2.27 5.53
N GLY A 31 -20.10 -2.63 4.74
CA GLY A 31 -20.77 -1.71 3.82
C GLY A 31 -21.40 -2.43 2.61
N PRO A 32 -22.23 -1.73 1.82
CA PRO A 32 -22.93 -2.31 0.67
C PRO A 32 -21.99 -2.92 -0.37
N SER A 33 -22.44 -3.89 -1.16
CA SER A 33 -21.69 -4.39 -2.31
C SER A 33 -21.25 -3.23 -3.22
N ASP A 34 -20.08 -3.39 -3.84
CA ASP A 34 -19.47 -2.39 -4.74
C ASP A 34 -19.09 -1.03 -4.08
N SER A 35 -19.09 -0.94 -2.75
CA SER A 35 -18.71 0.29 -2.03
C SER A 35 -17.19 0.56 -1.95
N GLY A 36 -16.35 -0.19 -2.68
CA GLY A 36 -14.90 -0.03 -2.65
C GLY A 36 -14.14 -0.79 -1.55
N LYS A 37 -14.80 -1.58 -0.70
CA LYS A 37 -14.13 -2.34 0.39
C LYS A 37 -12.99 -3.23 -0.13
N THR A 38 -13.21 -3.92 -1.25
CA THR A 38 -12.19 -4.76 -1.88
C THR A 38 -10.99 -3.94 -2.38
N ALA A 39 -11.20 -2.68 -2.79
CA ALA A 39 -10.12 -1.81 -3.23
C ALA A 39 -9.17 -1.43 -2.09
N ILE A 40 -9.66 -1.35 -0.84
CA ILE A 40 -8.83 -1.15 0.36
C ILE A 40 -7.83 -2.29 0.50
N LEU A 41 -8.32 -3.53 0.56
CA LEU A 41 -7.46 -4.72 0.67
C LEU A 41 -6.53 -4.86 -0.52
N ARG A 42 -7.00 -4.52 -1.73
CA ARG A 42 -6.19 -4.52 -2.95
C ARG A 42 -5.07 -3.48 -2.88
N GLY A 43 -5.33 -2.28 -2.35
CA GLY A 43 -4.33 -1.25 -2.13
C GLY A 43 -3.26 -1.68 -1.15
N ILE A 44 -3.65 -2.27 -0.02
CA ILE A 44 -2.72 -2.84 0.97
C ILE A 44 -1.86 -3.94 0.34
N ARG A 45 -2.48 -4.87 -0.40
CA ARG A 45 -1.77 -5.93 -1.13
C ARG A 45 -0.78 -5.35 -2.15
N TRP A 46 -1.17 -4.29 -2.83
CA TRP A 46 -0.33 -3.62 -3.82
C TRP A 46 0.87 -2.94 -3.19
N ALA A 47 0.69 -2.28 -2.05
CA ALA A 47 1.77 -1.68 -1.29
C ALA A 47 2.72 -2.71 -0.67
N LEU A 48 2.25 -3.88 -0.25
CA LEU A 48 3.10 -4.86 0.44
C LEU A 48 3.73 -5.90 -0.49
N TYR A 49 3.07 -6.23 -1.59
CA TYR A 49 3.47 -7.35 -2.45
C TYR A 49 3.67 -6.96 -3.91
N ASN A 50 3.51 -5.67 -4.27
CA ASN A 50 3.49 -5.22 -5.65
C ASN A 50 2.45 -5.95 -6.53
N GLU A 51 1.33 -6.34 -5.91
CA GLU A 51 0.25 -7.07 -6.57
C GLU A 51 -1.09 -6.33 -6.37
N PRO A 52 -1.83 -6.04 -7.43
CA PRO A 52 -1.69 -6.55 -8.80
C PRO A 52 -0.68 -5.77 -9.65
N SER A 53 -0.22 -6.37 -10.76
CA SER A 53 0.61 -5.69 -11.77
C SER A 53 -0.21 -4.77 -12.67
N GLY A 54 0.47 -3.87 -13.39
CA GLY A 54 -0.15 -2.94 -14.33
C GLY A 54 -0.47 -1.58 -13.69
N ASP A 55 -1.51 -0.93 -14.19
CA ASP A 55 -1.95 0.41 -13.77
C ASP A 55 -3.49 0.57 -13.72
N TYR A 56 -4.25 -0.51 -13.92
CA TYR A 56 -5.73 -0.50 -13.89
C TYR A 56 -6.33 -0.08 -12.54
N PHE A 57 -5.51 -0.05 -11.49
CA PHE A 57 -5.90 0.41 -10.16
C PHE A 57 -5.81 1.94 -10.02
N ILE A 58 -5.21 2.64 -10.99
CA ILE A 58 -5.28 4.10 -11.07
C ILE A 58 -6.74 4.49 -11.31
N ARG A 59 -7.25 5.44 -10.53
CA ARG A 59 -8.62 5.95 -10.64
C ARG A 59 -8.84 6.58 -12.02
N GLU A 60 -9.97 6.24 -12.64
CA GLU A 60 -10.42 6.86 -13.89
C GLU A 60 -10.42 8.39 -13.83
N GLY A 61 -9.92 9.03 -14.89
CA GLY A 61 -9.76 10.48 -14.96
C GLY A 61 -8.53 11.04 -14.22
N THR A 62 -7.67 10.17 -13.67
CA THR A 62 -6.40 10.57 -13.02
C THR A 62 -5.21 9.90 -13.70
N SER A 63 -4.02 10.47 -13.53
CA SER A 63 -2.78 9.99 -14.18
C SER A 63 -1.86 9.20 -13.24
N GLU A 64 -2.14 9.20 -11.94
CA GLU A 64 -1.30 8.65 -10.90
C GLU A 64 -2.12 8.20 -9.70
N CYS A 65 -1.56 7.27 -8.93
CA CYS A 65 -2.12 6.81 -7.67
C CYS A 65 -1.03 6.53 -6.64
N SER A 66 -1.43 6.52 -5.37
CA SER A 66 -0.56 6.10 -4.29
C SER A 66 -1.32 5.32 -3.21
N VAL A 67 -0.63 4.38 -2.58
CA VAL A 67 -1.07 3.76 -1.33
C VAL A 67 0.04 3.87 -0.31
N THR A 68 -0.26 4.45 0.84
CA THR A 68 0.66 4.55 1.97
C THR A 68 0.19 3.63 3.08
N VAL A 69 1.07 2.78 3.60
CA VAL A 69 0.84 1.93 4.76
C VAL A 69 1.74 2.40 5.89
N ILE A 70 1.15 2.71 7.04
CA ILE A 70 1.84 3.19 8.24
C ILE A 70 1.68 2.12 9.31
N PHE A 71 2.79 1.77 9.92
CA PHE A 71 2.87 0.80 11.00
C PHE A 71 2.98 1.49 12.35
N ASN A 72 2.61 0.75 13.41
CA ASN A 72 2.57 1.25 14.78
C ASN A 72 3.94 1.62 15.39
N ASP A 73 5.04 1.26 14.74
CA ASP A 73 6.41 1.63 15.12
C ASP A 73 6.91 2.88 14.39
N GLY A 74 6.04 3.54 13.62
CA GLY A 74 6.36 4.74 12.86
C GLY A 74 6.91 4.47 11.47
N THR A 75 7.26 3.22 11.12
CA THR A 75 7.64 2.86 9.75
C THR A 75 6.49 3.15 8.78
N LYS A 76 6.81 3.72 7.61
CA LYS A 76 5.84 3.99 6.55
C LYS A 76 6.38 3.52 5.22
N ILE A 77 5.52 2.92 4.42
CA ILE A 77 5.82 2.65 3.01
C ILE A 77 4.81 3.40 2.15
N LYS A 78 5.27 4.08 1.11
CA LYS A 78 4.42 4.66 0.09
C LYS A 78 4.72 4.00 -1.23
N ARG A 79 3.69 3.37 -1.79
CA ARG A 79 3.71 2.77 -3.11
C ARG A 79 3.07 3.74 -4.09
N TYR A 80 3.81 4.18 -5.10
CA TYR A 80 3.38 5.18 -6.07
C TYR A 80 3.51 4.66 -7.50
N ARG A 81 2.50 4.98 -8.32
CA ARG A 81 2.45 4.62 -9.73
C ARG A 81 1.82 5.71 -10.56
N ASN A 82 2.46 6.00 -11.68
CA ASN A 82 1.84 6.66 -12.82
C ASN A 82 2.26 5.91 -14.10
N LYS A 83 1.90 6.41 -15.28
CA LYS A 83 2.23 5.77 -16.57
C LYS A 83 3.74 5.53 -16.77
N SER A 84 4.60 6.44 -16.29
CA SER A 84 6.07 6.38 -16.50
C SER A 84 6.87 5.96 -15.26
N LYS A 85 6.32 6.16 -14.06
CA LYS A 85 7.00 5.99 -12.78
C LYS A 85 6.42 4.83 -12.00
N ASN A 86 7.30 4.10 -11.35
CA ASN A 86 6.99 2.96 -10.51
C ASN A 86 7.90 3.04 -9.29
N ILE A 87 7.40 3.53 -8.16
CA ILE A 87 8.25 3.99 -7.06
C ILE A 87 7.78 3.40 -5.73
N TYR A 88 8.74 2.97 -4.91
CA TYR A 88 8.55 2.78 -3.48
C TYR A 88 9.27 3.89 -2.72
N PHE A 89 8.64 4.41 -1.69
CA PHE A 89 9.28 5.21 -0.66
C PHE A 89 9.18 4.47 0.66
N LEU A 90 10.28 4.37 1.38
CA LEU A 90 10.37 3.84 2.73
C LEU A 90 10.70 5.00 3.66
N TYR A 91 9.95 5.13 4.75
CA TYR A 91 10.23 6.04 5.84
C TYR A 91 10.49 5.18 7.08
N ASP A 92 11.69 5.29 7.64
CA ASP A 92 12.02 4.63 8.90
C ASP A 92 11.31 5.31 10.10
N SER A 93 11.50 4.79 11.31
CA SER A 93 10.92 5.35 12.53
C SER A 93 11.40 6.78 12.84
N ASN A 94 12.54 7.20 12.27
CA ASN A 94 13.09 8.55 12.37
C ASN A 94 12.63 9.45 11.20
N ASN A 95 11.75 8.93 10.34
CA ASN A 95 11.20 9.59 9.16
C ASN A 95 12.26 9.91 8.08
N ASN A 96 13.37 9.15 8.03
CA ASN A 96 14.32 9.21 6.92
C ASN A 96 13.72 8.53 5.68
N GLU A 97 13.73 9.22 4.55
CA GLU A 97 13.18 8.72 3.30
C GLU A 97 14.24 7.97 2.48
N THR A 98 13.91 6.75 2.06
CA THR A 98 14.65 6.00 1.03
C THR A 98 13.72 5.73 -0.16
N LYS A 99 14.19 6.05 -1.36
CA LYS A 99 13.43 5.93 -2.60
C LYS A 99 13.97 4.78 -3.46
N PHE A 100 13.07 3.94 -3.96
CA PHE A 100 13.39 2.81 -4.83
C PHE A 100 12.65 2.91 -6.16
N GLU A 101 13.40 2.79 -7.25
CA GLU A 101 12.90 2.71 -8.63
C GLU A 101 13.56 1.51 -9.33
N GLY A 102 13.05 1.09 -10.49
CA GLY A 102 13.69 0.03 -11.29
C GLY A 102 13.63 -1.39 -10.72
N PHE A 103 12.89 -1.64 -9.63
CA PHE A 103 12.74 -2.96 -9.00
C PHE A 103 11.86 -3.96 -9.79
N GLY A 104 11.41 -3.61 -10.99
CA GLY A 104 10.59 -4.46 -11.85
C GLY A 104 9.27 -4.88 -11.20
N THR A 105 9.06 -6.19 -11.06
CA THR A 105 7.88 -6.80 -10.44
C THR A 105 8.11 -7.24 -8.99
N SER A 106 9.35 -7.33 -8.53
CA SER A 106 9.69 -7.66 -7.14
C SER A 106 9.50 -6.46 -6.20
N VAL A 107 9.25 -6.74 -4.93
CA VAL A 107 9.32 -5.73 -3.86
C VAL A 107 10.80 -5.55 -3.47
N PRO A 108 11.31 -4.31 -3.31
CA PRO A 108 12.67 -4.08 -2.79
C PRO A 108 12.89 -4.80 -1.45
N GLN A 109 14.10 -5.33 -1.23
CA GLN A 109 14.39 -6.17 -0.06
C GLN A 109 14.24 -5.38 1.25
N GLU A 110 14.64 -4.12 1.25
CA GLU A 110 14.54 -3.19 2.37
C GLU A 110 13.08 -2.97 2.81
N ILE A 111 12.14 -2.94 1.85
CA ILE A 111 10.71 -2.86 2.16
C ILE A 111 10.24 -4.15 2.86
N ILE A 112 10.70 -5.32 2.40
CA ILE A 112 10.34 -6.61 3.00
C ILE A 112 10.91 -6.72 4.43
N ASP A 113 12.16 -6.31 4.61
CA ASP A 113 12.86 -6.40 5.88
C ASP A 113 12.25 -5.45 6.91
N GLU A 114 11.97 -4.20 6.53
CA GLU A 114 11.36 -3.21 7.43
C GLU A 114 9.90 -3.52 7.77
N THR A 115 9.11 -3.99 6.80
CA THR A 115 7.71 -4.35 7.07
C THR A 115 7.58 -5.67 7.84
N GLY A 116 8.56 -6.56 7.72
CA GLY A 116 8.51 -7.93 8.23
C GLY A 116 7.46 -8.81 7.54
N ILE A 117 6.79 -8.30 6.50
CA ILE A 117 5.68 -8.98 5.83
C ILE A 117 6.21 -9.75 4.62
N LYS A 118 6.15 -11.08 4.71
CA LYS A 118 6.55 -12.00 3.64
C LYS A 118 5.33 -12.71 3.07
N LYS A 119 5.31 -12.85 1.75
CA LYS A 119 4.26 -13.62 1.08
C LYS A 119 4.43 -15.11 1.40
N ILE A 120 3.43 -15.70 2.04
CA ILE A 120 3.36 -17.14 2.28
C ILE A 120 2.57 -17.77 1.14
N THR A 121 3.14 -18.77 0.48
CA THR A 121 2.44 -19.57 -0.53
C THR A 121 1.97 -20.85 0.14
N ILE A 122 0.66 -20.98 0.29
CA ILE A 122 0.03 -22.23 0.76
C ILE A 122 -0.11 -23.13 -0.46
N ARG A 123 0.42 -24.35 -0.38
CA ARG A 123 0.26 -25.40 -1.39
C ARG A 123 -1.02 -26.17 -1.16
#